data_AF-A0A9W9MKY3-F1
#
_entry.id   AF-A0A9W9MKY3-F1
#
_cell.length_a   1.000
_cell.length_b   1.000
_cell.length_c   1.000
_cell.angle_alpha   90.00
_cell.angle_beta   90.00
_cell.angle_gamma   90.00
#
_symmetry.space_group_name_H-M   'P 1'
#
loop_
_entity.id
_entity.type
_entity.pdbx_description
1 polymer ?
#
loop_
_entity_poly.entity_id
_entity_poly.type
_entity_poly.pdbx_seq_one_letter_code
_entity_poly.pdbx_strand_id
1 'polypeptide(L)'
;MYRDLWLENECTKAFLKEHGDLKWRCPRADELNCELTFDSKNKARKHADGDHDQLEWPCPRAEELGSEAEDNEVENPEDEEDGDGRDLGSESEDEADDVEDGEDEEDGDHSSESEYDEVEDFEDFEPTAESALAWLGSLPKDQKILKEAAQSEGLHHLGLKCPGPERVVDGLVLGTQVCPHSAIISFETGVFYREGSKYCKKHFVTWKPSPPGEEERRIESQPKIPASEVVNIDIEFTVFSREVLQIGLADMEGNKVLDCLTQYSEGVLAPSFSENHLPVPPTSQQRAQKQKIKAYFTQDGTLNAKEVVEKLQEAGISKNTIFLSWTSWGFDLSYIRKWLEQEGFQDILPGNENVCLLYHEFRANLQRIMGKACHRGRAFPLKLPVVFPLLFSEEDPLSGRNHHALIDARQLCRMAKLFIDLCKPSGQRLGIDKLRSGKRQRRIEEFLSSVSLNKKPRSS
;
A
#
# COMPACT_ATOMS: atom_id res chain seq x y z
N MET A 1 -17.09 13.21 -15.78
CA MET A 1 -15.97 12.87 -14.87
C MET A 1 -14.74 12.31 -15.58
N TYR A 2 -14.82 11.73 -16.80
CA TYR A 2 -13.64 11.27 -17.56
C TYR A 2 -13.11 12.25 -18.63
N ARG A 3 -13.73 13.43 -18.79
CA ARG A 3 -13.26 14.45 -19.75
C ARG A 3 -12.04 15.23 -19.23
N ASP A 4 -11.83 15.24 -17.92
CA ASP A 4 -10.80 16.05 -17.27
C ASP A 4 -9.43 15.34 -17.23
N LEU A 5 -9.41 14.00 -17.17
CA LEU A 5 -8.17 13.20 -17.22
C LEU A 5 -7.53 13.13 -18.63
N TRP A 6 -8.31 13.34 -19.68
CA TRP A 6 -7.78 13.36 -21.06
C TRP A 6 -7.12 14.72 -21.39
N LEU A 7 -7.61 15.81 -20.80
CA LEU A 7 -7.06 17.16 -20.96
C LEU A 7 -5.71 17.35 -20.24
N GLU A 8 -5.46 16.65 -19.14
CA GLU A 8 -4.16 16.72 -18.43
C GLU A 8 -3.01 16.13 -19.28
N ASN A 9 -3.26 15.14 -20.12
CA ASN A 9 -2.20 14.46 -20.87
C ASN A 9 -1.75 15.25 -22.11
N GLU A 10 -2.69 15.89 -22.83
CA GLU A 10 -2.38 16.79 -23.95
C GLU A 10 -1.73 18.10 -23.49
N CYS A 11 -2.13 18.61 -22.32
CA CYS A 11 -1.56 19.84 -21.75
C CYS A 11 -0.10 19.62 -21.30
N THR A 12 0.23 18.45 -20.76
CA THR A 12 1.62 18.10 -20.38
C THR A 12 2.52 17.95 -21.61
N LYS A 13 2.02 17.39 -22.72
CA LYS A 13 2.76 17.26 -23.99
C LYS A 13 3.04 18.61 -24.66
N ALA A 14 2.04 19.50 -24.68
CA ALA A 14 2.22 20.85 -25.20
C ALA A 14 3.21 21.66 -24.32
N PHE A 15 3.12 21.49 -23.00
CA PHE A 15 4.01 22.13 -22.03
C PHE A 15 5.47 21.64 -22.17
N LEU A 16 5.70 20.33 -22.28
CA LEU A 16 7.05 19.77 -22.46
C LEU A 16 7.69 20.19 -23.79
N LYS A 17 6.89 20.29 -24.86
CA LYS A 17 7.36 20.72 -26.19
C LYS A 17 7.74 22.21 -26.25
N GLU A 18 7.06 23.08 -25.48
CA GLU A 18 7.42 24.50 -25.38
C GLU A 18 8.53 24.79 -24.36
N HIS A 19 8.88 23.81 -23.52
CA HIS A 19 9.73 24.03 -22.35
C HIS A 19 10.85 23.00 -22.19
N GLY A 20 11.40 22.48 -23.29
CA GLY A 20 12.48 21.48 -23.32
C GLY A 20 13.76 21.83 -22.55
N ASP A 21 13.92 23.08 -22.10
CA ASP A 21 15.04 23.54 -21.26
C ASP A 21 14.67 23.79 -19.79
N LEU A 22 13.49 23.34 -19.31
CA LEU A 22 13.11 23.56 -17.91
C LEU A 22 14.01 22.80 -16.95
N LYS A 23 14.91 23.55 -16.32
CA LYS A 23 15.65 23.08 -15.15
C LYS A 23 14.71 23.07 -13.93
N TRP A 24 14.67 21.94 -13.24
CA TRP A 24 13.93 21.76 -12.00
C TRP A 24 14.75 22.33 -10.84
N ARG A 25 14.26 23.37 -10.16
CA ARG A 25 14.89 23.89 -8.94
C ARG A 25 14.80 22.87 -7.80
N CYS A 26 15.75 22.90 -6.86
CA CYS A 26 15.67 22.14 -5.62
C CYS A 26 14.29 22.38 -4.93
N PRO A 27 13.55 21.33 -4.49
CA PRO A 27 12.28 21.49 -3.78
C PRO A 27 12.35 22.36 -2.52
N ARG A 28 13.54 22.48 -1.91
CA ARG A 28 13.81 23.30 -0.72
C ARG A 28 14.56 24.60 -1.05
N ALA A 29 14.57 25.01 -2.32
CA ALA A 29 15.33 26.17 -2.81
C ALA A 29 15.05 27.45 -2.00
N ASP A 30 13.79 27.74 -1.69
CA ASP A 30 13.45 28.98 -0.98
C ASP A 30 13.66 28.86 0.54
N GLU A 31 13.54 27.65 1.11
CA GLU A 31 13.76 27.40 2.55
C GLU A 31 15.23 27.45 2.94
N LEU A 32 16.11 26.93 2.08
CA LEU A 32 17.53 26.75 2.34
C LEU A 32 18.41 27.62 1.46
N ASN A 33 17.80 28.53 0.70
CA ASN A 33 18.46 29.40 -0.25
C ASN A 33 19.34 28.60 -1.25
N CYS A 34 18.85 27.42 -1.68
CA CYS A 34 19.54 26.53 -2.61
C CYS A 34 19.23 26.93 -4.05
N GLU A 35 20.27 27.37 -4.79
CA GLU A 35 20.15 27.84 -6.18
C GLU A 35 20.33 26.72 -7.22
N LEU A 36 20.55 25.47 -6.78
CA LEU A 36 20.80 24.36 -7.69
C LEU A 36 19.54 24.00 -8.51
N THR A 37 19.79 23.70 -9.77
CA THR A 37 18.76 23.31 -10.74
C THR A 37 19.20 22.05 -11.49
N PHE A 38 18.24 21.22 -11.89
CA PHE A 38 18.47 19.87 -12.39
C PHE A 38 17.73 19.63 -13.70
N ASP A 39 18.25 18.76 -14.55
CA ASP A 39 17.59 18.37 -15.81
C ASP A 39 16.32 17.51 -15.60
N SER A 40 16.13 16.98 -14.40
CA SER A 40 15.01 16.10 -14.07
C SER A 40 14.56 16.30 -12.63
N LYS A 41 13.25 16.19 -12.41
CA LYS A 41 12.62 16.30 -11.09
C LYS A 41 13.18 15.29 -10.08
N ASN A 42 13.54 14.08 -10.54
CA ASN A 42 14.13 13.05 -9.69
C ASN A 42 15.52 13.44 -9.16
N LYS A 43 16.38 14.05 -10.00
CA LYS A 43 17.69 14.53 -9.53
C LYS A 43 17.54 15.68 -8.54
N ALA A 44 16.60 16.60 -8.76
CA ALA A 44 16.32 17.69 -7.82
C ALA A 44 15.86 17.17 -6.44
N ARG A 45 15.08 16.10 -6.42
CA ARG A 45 14.61 15.47 -5.18
C ARG A 45 15.72 14.70 -4.46
N LYS A 46 16.51 13.90 -5.18
CA LYS A 46 17.68 13.21 -4.61
C LYS A 46 18.67 14.19 -3.98
N HIS A 47 18.90 15.33 -4.61
CA HIS A 47 19.72 16.40 -4.04
C HIS A 47 19.13 16.94 -2.73
N ALA A 48 17.83 17.26 -2.68
CA ALA A 48 17.21 17.74 -1.44
C ALA A 48 17.31 16.71 -0.31
N ASP A 49 17.03 15.44 -0.60
CA ASP A 49 17.09 14.37 0.40
C ASP A 49 18.54 14.12 0.89
N GLY A 50 19.54 14.29 0.01
CA GLY A 50 20.95 14.08 0.33
C GLY A 50 21.60 15.26 1.06
N ASP A 51 21.48 16.46 0.50
CA ASP A 51 22.28 17.62 0.90
C ASP A 51 21.58 18.51 1.94
N HIS A 52 20.27 18.29 2.18
CA HIS A 52 19.49 19.15 3.06
C HIS A 52 18.83 18.43 4.23
N ASP A 53 18.59 17.13 4.13
CA ASP A 53 18.00 16.33 5.22
C ASP A 53 19.07 15.67 6.12
N GLN A 54 20.35 15.74 5.75
CA GLN A 54 21.49 15.30 6.59
C GLN A 54 21.96 16.36 7.60
N LEU A 55 21.39 17.57 7.59
CA LEU A 55 21.70 18.56 8.61
C LEU A 55 21.04 18.17 9.93
N GLU A 56 21.86 17.66 10.86
CA GLU A 56 21.48 17.52 12.26
C GLU A 56 21.10 18.91 12.80
N TRP A 57 19.80 19.13 12.98
CA TRP A 57 19.33 20.36 13.61
C TRP A 57 19.90 20.43 15.03
N PRO A 58 20.68 21.46 15.39
CA PRO A 58 21.18 21.58 16.75
C PRO A 58 19.99 21.63 17.71
N CYS A 59 20.08 20.84 18.77
CA CYS A 59 19.07 20.81 19.82
C CYS A 59 18.78 22.24 20.28
N PRO A 60 17.51 22.72 20.27
CA PRO A 60 17.15 24.09 20.65
C PRO A 60 17.55 24.51 22.08
N ARG A 61 18.11 23.58 22.87
CA ARG A 61 18.54 23.79 24.26
C ARG A 61 20.03 23.57 24.48
N ALA A 62 20.81 23.37 23.41
CA ALA A 62 22.27 23.20 23.52
C ALA A 62 22.96 24.43 24.13
N GLU A 63 22.41 25.63 23.95
CA GLU A 63 22.91 26.85 24.60
C GLU A 63 22.46 26.99 26.07
N GLU A 64 21.36 26.34 26.48
CA GLU A 64 20.86 26.39 27.87
C GLU A 64 21.54 25.38 28.80
N LEU A 65 22.12 24.31 28.22
CA LEU A 65 22.88 23.31 28.94
C LEU A 65 24.37 23.61 28.74
N GLY A 66 24.90 24.55 29.53
CA GLY A 66 26.34 24.77 29.62
C GLY A 66 27.03 23.47 30.04
N SER A 67 27.50 22.70 29.06
CA SER A 67 28.29 21.50 29.29
C SER A 67 29.73 21.94 29.50
N GLU A 68 30.10 22.20 30.75
CA GLU A 68 31.46 21.98 31.22
C GLU A 68 31.74 20.48 31.07
N ALA A 69 32.32 20.09 29.95
CA ALA A 69 32.85 18.75 29.76
C ALA A 69 34.18 18.68 30.51
N GLU A 70 34.17 18.08 31.70
CA GLU A 70 35.39 17.67 32.38
C GLU A 70 36.02 16.51 31.61
N ASP A 71 37.28 16.71 31.22
CA ASP A 71 38.16 15.75 30.59
C ASP A 71 38.36 14.52 31.49
N ASN A 72 37.78 13.38 31.09
CA ASN A 72 38.18 12.07 31.62
C ASN A 72 39.16 11.44 30.64
N GLU A 73 40.46 11.60 30.92
CA GLU A 73 41.54 10.78 30.38
C GLU A 73 41.28 9.32 30.75
N VAL A 74 40.92 8.50 29.76
CA VAL A 74 40.93 7.04 29.89
C VAL A 74 42.25 6.55 29.31
N GLU A 75 43.14 6.10 30.20
CA GLU A 75 44.39 5.44 29.83
C GLU A 75 44.11 4.14 29.06
N ASN A 76 44.74 4.04 27.89
CA ASN A 76 44.83 2.84 27.06
C ASN A 76 45.84 1.87 27.70
N PRO A 77 45.49 0.61 28.00
CA PRO A 77 46.48 -0.43 28.18
C PRO A 77 46.88 -1.03 26.82
N GLU A 78 48.18 -0.97 26.58
CA GLU A 78 48.92 -1.60 25.49
C GLU A 78 48.80 -3.14 25.54
N ASP A 79 48.81 -3.72 24.33
CA ASP A 79 49.48 -4.94 23.87
C ASP A 79 49.47 -6.20 24.75
N GLU A 80 49.06 -7.34 24.15
CA GLU A 80 49.99 -8.47 23.93
C GLU A 80 49.58 -9.28 22.69
N GLU A 81 50.62 -9.66 21.95
CA GLU A 81 50.66 -10.54 20.79
C GLU A 81 50.36 -12.00 21.16
N ASP A 82 49.97 -12.79 20.14
CA ASP A 82 50.20 -14.23 19.92
C ASP A 82 49.06 -14.70 18.99
N GLY A 83 49.24 -15.25 17.79
CA GLY A 83 50.26 -16.13 17.26
C GLY A 83 49.53 -17.25 16.48
N ASP A 84 50.21 -17.81 15.47
CA ASP A 84 49.89 -19.07 14.78
C ASP A 84 48.84 -19.07 13.63
N GLY A 85 49.36 -18.86 12.41
CA GLY A 85 49.47 -19.92 11.40
C GLY A 85 48.20 -20.59 10.87
N ARG A 86 47.99 -20.45 9.55
CA ARG A 86 47.98 -21.60 8.62
C ARG A 86 47.97 -21.16 7.15
N ASP A 87 49.04 -21.60 6.52
CA ASP A 87 49.26 -21.76 5.09
C ASP A 87 48.42 -22.95 4.56
N LEU A 88 47.61 -22.73 3.53
CA LEU A 88 47.17 -23.77 2.59
C LEU A 88 46.90 -23.11 1.23
N GLY A 89 47.92 -23.19 0.37
CA GLY A 89 47.79 -22.96 -1.05
C GLY A 89 46.81 -23.94 -1.72
N SER A 90 46.24 -23.49 -2.84
CA SER A 90 45.86 -24.34 -3.96
C SER A 90 45.80 -23.48 -5.20
N GLU A 91 46.86 -23.59 -5.97
CA GLU A 91 46.98 -23.15 -7.35
C GLU A 91 46.15 -24.09 -8.23
N SER A 92 45.40 -23.54 -9.17
CA SER A 92 45.12 -24.21 -10.43
C SER A 92 44.94 -23.14 -11.51
N GLU A 93 46.03 -22.93 -12.25
CA GLU A 93 46.07 -22.33 -13.57
C GLU A 93 45.27 -23.22 -14.54
N ASP A 94 44.50 -22.63 -15.46
CA ASP A 94 44.18 -23.22 -16.76
C ASP A 94 43.78 -22.07 -17.71
N GLU A 95 44.79 -21.66 -18.49
CA GLU A 95 44.82 -21.49 -19.94
C GLU A 95 43.65 -20.76 -20.65
N ALA A 96 44.05 -19.60 -21.18
CA ALA A 96 43.67 -18.90 -22.41
C ALA A 96 42.80 -19.64 -23.44
N ASP A 97 41.88 -18.88 -24.06
CA ASP A 97 41.74 -18.87 -25.52
C ASP A 97 41.32 -17.47 -25.98
N ASP A 98 42.23 -16.85 -26.72
CA ASP A 98 42.09 -15.60 -27.47
C ASP A 98 41.12 -15.76 -28.64
N VAL A 99 40.14 -14.85 -28.76
CA VAL A 99 39.48 -14.56 -30.05
C VAL A 99 39.38 -13.05 -30.20
N GLU A 100 40.33 -12.50 -30.96
CA GLU A 100 40.28 -11.16 -31.54
C GLU A 100 39.38 -11.12 -32.79
N ASP A 101 39.04 -9.87 -33.14
CA ASP A 101 38.60 -9.35 -34.43
C ASP A 101 37.09 -9.24 -34.73
N GLY A 102 36.65 -7.98 -34.77
CA GLY A 102 35.41 -7.56 -35.41
C GLY A 102 35.01 -6.12 -35.09
N GLU A 103 35.88 -5.15 -35.35
CA GLU A 103 35.50 -3.73 -35.41
C GLU A 103 34.60 -3.50 -36.64
N ASP A 104 33.33 -3.16 -36.42
CA ASP A 104 32.49 -2.50 -37.42
C ASP A 104 31.85 -1.27 -36.75
N GLU A 105 32.48 -0.11 -37.00
CA GLU A 105 31.89 1.20 -36.76
C GLU A 105 30.83 1.48 -37.84
N GLU A 106 29.55 1.43 -37.47
CA GLU A 106 28.49 2.11 -38.23
C GLU A 106 27.75 3.10 -37.32
N ASP A 107 28.09 4.37 -37.54
CA ASP A 107 27.38 5.56 -37.08
C ASP A 107 25.95 5.59 -37.66
N GLY A 108 25.00 5.01 -36.93
CA GLY A 108 23.57 5.09 -37.20
C GLY A 108 22.84 5.98 -36.21
N ASP A 109 22.80 7.28 -36.49
CA ASP A 109 21.96 8.28 -35.80
C ASP A 109 20.46 7.95 -36.00
N HIS A 110 19.91 7.15 -35.09
CA HIS A 110 18.48 6.95 -34.95
C HIS A 110 18.02 7.49 -33.59
N SER A 111 17.78 8.80 -33.57
CA SER A 111 16.90 9.47 -32.62
C SER A 111 15.51 8.80 -32.62
N SER A 112 15.35 7.80 -31.74
CA SER A 112 14.07 7.19 -31.40
C SER A 112 13.73 7.58 -29.96
N GLU A 113 13.03 8.69 -29.82
CA GLU A 113 12.38 9.10 -28.57
C GLU A 113 11.23 8.14 -28.27
N SER A 114 11.50 7.04 -27.57
CA SER A 114 10.46 6.25 -26.92
C SER A 114 10.30 6.69 -25.47
N GLU A 115 9.57 7.78 -25.26
CA GLU A 115 9.07 8.22 -23.95
C GLU A 115 7.95 7.29 -23.45
N TYR A 116 8.29 6.13 -22.88
CA TYR A 116 7.37 5.38 -22.00
C TYR A 116 8.15 4.61 -20.92
N ASP A 117 8.91 5.31 -20.09
CA ASP A 117 9.50 4.76 -18.86
C ASP A 117 9.23 5.68 -17.66
N GLU A 118 7.96 5.79 -17.29
CA GLU A 118 7.59 5.89 -15.87
C GLU A 118 7.00 4.54 -15.46
N VAL A 119 7.81 3.49 -15.56
CA VAL A 119 7.61 2.33 -14.70
C VAL A 119 7.91 2.85 -13.30
N GLU A 120 6.87 3.25 -12.55
CA GLU A 120 7.01 3.30 -11.10
C GLU A 120 7.57 1.93 -10.73
N ASP A 121 8.83 1.94 -10.27
CA ASP A 121 9.56 0.78 -9.81
C ASP A 121 8.83 0.25 -8.58
N PHE A 122 7.70 -0.42 -8.83
CA PHE A 122 7.00 -1.27 -7.90
C PHE A 122 7.84 -2.54 -7.82
N GLU A 123 9.07 -2.39 -7.33
CA GLU A 123 9.63 -3.45 -6.52
C GLU A 123 8.56 -3.70 -5.45
N ASP A 124 7.90 -4.83 -5.60
CA ASP A 124 7.04 -5.41 -4.58
C ASP A 124 7.96 -5.87 -3.45
N PHE A 125 8.67 -4.91 -2.85
CA PHE A 125 9.21 -5.04 -1.54
C PHE A 125 7.99 -5.38 -0.70
N GLU A 126 7.92 -6.66 -0.29
CA GLU A 126 7.33 -7.01 0.99
C GLU A 126 7.71 -5.86 1.92
N PRO A 127 6.77 -5.19 2.60
CA PRO A 127 7.15 -4.24 3.63
C PRO A 127 8.09 -5.02 4.55
N THR A 128 9.39 -4.70 4.50
CA THR A 128 10.31 -5.25 5.47
C THR A 128 9.76 -4.81 6.82
N ALA A 129 9.94 -5.63 7.85
CA ALA A 129 9.53 -5.21 9.19
C ALA A 129 10.10 -3.82 9.51
N GLU A 130 11.21 -3.41 8.89
CA GLU A 130 11.80 -2.06 8.93
C GLU A 130 10.87 -0.94 8.45
N SER A 131 10.05 -1.13 7.41
CA SER A 131 9.09 -0.12 6.95
C SER A 131 7.93 0.09 7.92
N ALA A 132 7.51 -0.97 8.63
CA ALA A 132 6.55 -0.90 9.72
C ALA A 132 7.21 -0.45 11.06
N LEU A 133 8.47 -0.82 11.32
CA LEU A 133 9.28 -0.36 12.45
C LEU A 133 9.55 1.14 12.36
N ALA A 134 9.75 1.66 11.16
CA ALA A 134 9.85 3.09 10.89
C ALA A 134 8.53 3.83 11.22
N TRP A 135 7.41 3.13 11.45
CA TRP A 135 6.21 3.73 12.02
C TRP A 135 6.18 3.74 13.55
N LEU A 136 6.99 2.94 14.24
CA LEU A 136 6.83 2.74 15.69
C LEU A 136 7.74 3.62 16.54
N GLY A 137 8.91 4.01 16.05
CA GLY A 137 9.87 4.80 16.84
C GLY A 137 10.40 4.09 18.09
N SER A 138 11.56 4.52 18.57
CA SER A 138 12.10 4.07 19.85
C SER A 138 11.33 4.76 21.00
N LEU A 139 10.66 3.97 21.83
CA LEU A 139 10.08 4.46 23.10
C LEU A 139 11.20 5.00 24.02
N PRO A 140 11.03 6.16 24.69
CA PRO A 140 11.99 6.62 25.68
C PRO A 140 12.10 5.60 26.81
N LYS A 141 13.34 5.18 27.12
CA LYS A 141 13.63 4.10 28.08
C LYS A 141 13.29 4.45 29.53
N ASP A 142 13.04 5.72 29.85
CA ASP A 142 12.84 6.17 31.24
C ASP A 142 11.45 6.77 31.50
N GLN A 143 10.54 5.94 32.01
CA GLN A 143 9.22 6.36 32.49
C GLN A 143 9.25 7.18 33.78
N LYS A 144 10.42 7.28 34.44
CA LYS A 144 10.59 8.02 35.70
C LYS A 144 10.47 9.54 35.51
N ILE A 145 11.01 10.05 34.40
CA ILE A 145 10.99 11.48 34.03
C ILE A 145 9.55 11.97 33.82
N LEU A 146 8.68 11.13 33.24
CA LEU A 146 7.27 11.45 33.02
C LEU A 146 6.44 11.45 34.31
N LYS A 147 6.83 10.65 35.32
CA LYS A 147 6.17 10.62 36.63
C LYS A 147 6.55 11.83 37.49
N GLU A 148 7.79 12.30 37.40
CA GLU A 148 8.27 13.47 38.14
C GLU A 148 7.73 14.79 37.58
N ALA A 149 7.59 14.90 36.25
CA ALA A 149 6.97 16.06 35.60
C ALA A 149 5.48 16.26 35.94
N ALA A 150 4.79 15.21 36.41
CA ALA A 150 3.38 15.25 36.76
C ALA A 150 3.11 15.70 38.21
N GLN A 151 4.14 15.88 39.05
CA GLN A 151 3.99 16.10 40.50
C GLN A 151 4.25 17.53 41.00
N SER A 152 4.59 18.50 40.15
CA SER A 152 4.91 19.85 40.64
C SER A 152 3.71 20.81 40.64
N GLU A 153 3.51 21.49 41.77
CA GLU A 153 2.51 22.54 42.06
C GLU A 153 2.66 23.82 41.18
N GLY A 154 3.50 23.79 40.15
CA GLY A 154 3.87 24.95 39.33
C GLY A 154 2.80 25.44 38.34
N LEU A 155 1.67 24.75 38.16
CA LEU A 155 0.74 25.06 37.06
C LEU A 155 -0.44 25.98 37.45
N HIS A 156 -0.52 26.42 38.70
CA HIS A 156 -1.64 27.23 39.21
C HIS A 156 -1.76 28.63 38.58
N HIS A 157 -0.67 29.20 38.06
CA HIS A 157 -0.68 30.53 37.46
C HIS A 157 -1.14 30.55 35.98
N LEU A 158 -1.37 29.38 35.37
CA LEU A 158 -1.76 29.25 33.95
C LEU A 158 -3.27 29.01 33.74
N GLY A 159 -4.08 29.04 34.80
CA GLY A 159 -5.54 28.93 34.70
C GLY A 159 -6.08 27.56 34.26
N LEU A 160 -5.26 26.51 34.31
CA LEU A 160 -5.67 25.15 33.96
C LEU A 160 -6.14 24.42 35.23
N LYS A 161 -7.46 24.26 35.37
CA LYS A 161 -8.06 23.42 36.42
C LYS A 161 -7.93 21.96 36.00
N CYS A 162 -7.28 21.15 36.83
CA CYS A 162 -7.36 19.70 36.76
C CYS A 162 -8.57 19.21 37.56
N PRO A 163 -9.57 18.55 36.96
CA PRO A 163 -10.57 17.81 37.71
C PRO A 163 -10.23 16.31 37.66
N GLY A 164 -9.89 15.75 38.81
CA GLY A 164 -10.06 14.32 39.09
C GLY A 164 -11.55 13.94 39.18
N PRO A 165 -11.88 12.64 39.28
CA PRO A 165 -13.13 12.10 38.78
C PRO A 165 -14.26 12.18 39.81
N GLU A 166 -15.22 13.08 39.60
CA GLU A 166 -16.55 12.96 40.21
C GLU A 166 -17.64 13.34 39.22
N ARG A 167 -18.26 12.31 38.61
CA ARG A 167 -19.72 12.12 38.46
C ARG A 167 -19.99 11.03 37.42
N VAL A 168 -20.59 9.93 37.87
CA VAL A 168 -21.34 9.03 37.01
C VAL A 168 -22.71 9.68 36.78
N VAL A 169 -23.08 9.91 35.53
CA VAL A 169 -24.44 10.27 35.12
C VAL A 169 -24.83 9.32 33.99
N ASP A 170 -25.96 8.63 34.15
CA ASP A 170 -26.58 7.74 33.15
C ASP A 170 -25.74 6.57 32.64
N GLY A 171 -25.05 5.86 33.55
CA GLY A 171 -24.52 4.53 33.27
C GLY A 171 -23.29 4.45 32.35
N LEU A 172 -22.68 5.58 31.99
CA LEU A 172 -21.40 5.61 31.25
C LEU A 172 -20.22 5.93 32.17
N VAL A 173 -19.27 4.99 32.24
CA VAL A 173 -17.93 5.24 32.80
C VAL A 173 -17.06 5.80 31.68
N LEU A 174 -16.75 7.10 31.75
CA LEU A 174 -15.70 7.69 30.92
C LEU A 174 -14.37 7.64 31.67
N GLY A 175 -13.46 6.80 31.19
CA GLY A 175 -12.10 6.74 31.70
C GLY A 175 -11.28 5.63 31.06
N THR A 176 -10.53 5.97 30.01
CA THR A 176 -9.22 5.35 29.78
C THR A 176 -8.24 6.43 29.34
N GLN A 177 -7.31 6.80 30.22
CA GLN A 177 -6.05 7.41 29.81
C GLN A 177 -5.21 6.36 29.07
N VAL A 178 -4.75 6.63 27.85
CA VAL A 178 -3.43 6.18 27.34
C VAL A 178 -2.93 7.12 26.21
N CYS A 179 -1.64 7.48 26.28
CA CYS A 179 -0.72 8.06 25.27
C CYS A 179 -1.07 9.40 24.57
N PRO A 180 -0.18 10.41 24.55
CA PRO A 180 -0.43 11.72 23.93
C PRO A 180 -0.56 11.75 22.38
N HIS A 181 -0.62 10.60 21.70
CA HIS A 181 -0.62 10.53 20.23
C HIS A 181 -1.75 9.67 19.61
N SER A 182 -2.69 9.16 20.41
CA SER A 182 -3.70 8.19 19.96
C SER A 182 -4.71 8.74 18.95
N ALA A 183 -4.82 8.06 17.80
CA ALA A 183 -5.87 8.29 16.81
C ALA A 183 -7.02 7.30 17.05
N ILE A 184 -8.24 7.80 17.22
CA ILE A 184 -9.43 6.97 17.47
C ILE A 184 -10.32 7.01 16.24
N ILE A 185 -10.71 5.84 15.73
CA ILE A 185 -11.72 5.73 14.68
C ILE A 185 -13.10 5.75 15.36
N SER A 186 -13.89 6.79 15.11
CA SER A 186 -15.29 6.81 15.55
C SER A 186 -16.16 6.22 14.46
N PHE A 187 -16.79 5.10 14.75
CA PHE A 187 -17.65 4.39 13.80
C PHE A 187 -19.08 4.93 13.76
N GLU A 188 -19.52 5.68 14.77
CA GLU A 188 -20.77 6.45 14.69
C GLU A 188 -20.68 7.56 13.62
N THR A 189 -19.50 8.16 13.45
CA THR A 189 -19.32 9.26 12.49
C THR A 189 -18.53 8.86 11.23
N GLY A 190 -17.72 7.80 11.28
CA GLY A 190 -16.78 7.42 10.22
C GLY A 190 -15.54 8.33 10.17
N VAL A 191 -15.22 9.02 11.25
CA VAL A 191 -14.16 10.04 11.32
C VAL A 191 -13.02 9.55 12.22
N PHE A 192 -11.78 9.78 11.79
CA PHE A 192 -10.59 9.61 12.63
C PHE A 192 -10.41 10.88 13.46
N TYR A 193 -10.37 10.75 14.79
CA TYR A 193 -10.07 11.86 15.68
C TYR A 193 -8.62 11.80 16.13
N ARG A 194 -7.96 12.97 16.16
CA ARG A 194 -6.74 13.22 16.92
C ARG A 194 -7.14 13.89 18.23
N GLU A 195 -6.93 13.21 19.35
CA GLU A 195 -7.29 13.74 20.66
C GLU A 195 -6.39 14.96 20.99
N GLY A 196 -6.99 16.11 21.32
CA GLY A 196 -6.28 17.37 21.65
C GLY A 196 -6.44 18.54 20.67
N SER A 197 -7.10 18.37 19.52
CA SER A 197 -7.41 19.53 18.66
C SER A 197 -8.54 20.36 19.26
N LYS A 198 -8.25 21.61 19.68
CA LYS A 198 -9.25 22.57 20.22
C LYS A 198 -10.27 23.06 19.18
N TYR A 199 -10.33 22.44 18.00
CA TYR A 199 -11.23 22.78 16.92
C TYR A 199 -12.13 21.60 16.56
N CYS A 200 -13.13 21.27 17.38
CA CYS A 200 -14.21 20.42 16.89
C CYS A 200 -15.54 20.59 17.65
N LYS A 201 -16.28 21.65 17.27
CA LYS A 201 -17.76 21.68 17.37
C LYS A 201 -18.45 22.05 16.06
N LYS A 202 -17.71 22.27 14.95
CA LYS A 202 -18.30 22.82 13.71
C LYS A 202 -17.96 22.13 12.39
N HIS A 203 -17.19 21.05 12.38
CA HIS A 203 -16.94 20.31 11.14
C HIS A 203 -17.23 18.83 11.33
N PHE A 204 -18.51 18.50 11.46
CA PHE A 204 -18.97 17.18 11.05
C PHE A 204 -18.84 17.13 9.53
N VAL A 205 -17.82 16.46 9.03
CA VAL A 205 -17.76 16.12 7.62
C VAL A 205 -18.74 14.97 7.41
N THR A 206 -20.01 15.33 7.19
CA THR A 206 -20.96 14.43 6.55
C THR A 206 -20.33 13.94 5.27
N TRP A 207 -20.21 12.62 5.14
CA TRP A 207 -19.99 11.95 3.87
C TRP A 207 -21.02 12.54 2.89
N LYS A 208 -20.58 13.20 1.83
CA LYS A 208 -21.47 13.80 0.82
C LYS A 208 -21.53 12.86 -0.38
N PRO A 209 -22.41 11.84 -0.39
CA PRO A 209 -22.81 11.26 -1.66
C PRO A 209 -23.41 12.37 -2.54
N SER A 210 -23.36 12.18 -3.86
CA SER A 210 -24.13 12.97 -4.82
C SER A 210 -25.58 13.14 -4.33
N PRO A 211 -26.23 14.30 -4.56
CA PRO A 211 -27.54 14.58 -3.97
C PRO A 211 -28.54 13.46 -4.33
N PRO A 212 -29.29 12.96 -3.34
CA PRO A 212 -30.20 11.83 -3.54
C PRO A 212 -31.38 12.26 -4.42
N GLY A 213 -31.51 11.64 -5.59
CA GLY A 213 -32.78 11.55 -6.29
C GLY A 213 -33.65 10.47 -5.65
N GLU A 214 -34.96 10.74 -5.54
CA GLU A 214 -36.17 10.01 -5.09
C GLU A 214 -36.21 8.49 -4.77
N GLU A 215 -35.10 7.78 -4.58
CA GLU A 215 -35.05 6.31 -4.53
C GLU A 215 -35.09 5.71 -3.10
N GLU A 216 -35.34 6.54 -2.08
CA GLU A 216 -35.09 6.20 -0.67
C GLU A 216 -36.22 5.45 0.07
N ARG A 217 -37.25 4.91 -0.62
CA ARG A 217 -38.37 4.19 0.03
C ARG A 217 -38.48 2.69 -0.27
N ARG A 218 -37.37 1.97 -0.39
CA ARG A 218 -37.39 0.53 -0.76
C ARG A 218 -36.44 -0.41 -0.01
N ILE A 219 -36.00 -0.09 1.21
CA ILE A 219 -34.82 -0.74 1.82
C ILE A 219 -35.10 -2.06 2.58
N GLU A 220 -36.34 -2.47 2.86
CA GLU A 220 -36.59 -3.69 3.66
C GLU A 220 -36.62 -5.03 2.90
N SER A 221 -36.34 -5.01 1.60
CA SER A 221 -36.01 -6.24 0.85
C SER A 221 -35.01 -5.88 -0.25
N GLN A 222 -33.75 -5.63 0.10
CA GLN A 222 -32.75 -5.41 -0.94
C GLN A 222 -32.70 -6.67 -1.82
N PRO A 223 -33.01 -6.57 -3.12
CA PRO A 223 -32.86 -7.70 -4.02
C PRO A 223 -31.41 -8.17 -3.94
N LYS A 224 -31.21 -9.49 -3.85
CA LYS A 224 -29.86 -10.06 -3.98
C LYS A 224 -29.29 -9.56 -5.29
N ILE A 225 -28.19 -8.82 -5.23
CA ILE A 225 -27.49 -8.36 -6.43
C ILE A 225 -26.95 -9.63 -7.07
N PRO A 226 -27.45 -10.04 -8.24
CA PRO A 226 -26.94 -11.25 -8.86
C PRO A 226 -25.47 -11.05 -9.22
N ALA A 227 -24.68 -12.13 -9.20
CA ALA A 227 -23.28 -12.10 -9.62
C ALA A 227 -23.11 -11.53 -11.05
N SER A 228 -24.15 -11.57 -11.87
CA SER A 228 -24.18 -10.93 -13.19
C SER A 228 -23.99 -9.41 -13.17
N GLU A 229 -24.26 -8.74 -12.05
CA GLU A 229 -24.21 -7.27 -11.94
C GLU A 229 -22.89 -6.78 -11.34
N VAL A 230 -22.44 -7.33 -10.20
CA VAL A 230 -21.24 -6.86 -9.49
C VAL A 230 -20.40 -8.04 -8.98
N VAL A 231 -19.11 -8.05 -9.33
CA VAL A 231 -18.16 -9.10 -8.95
C VAL A 231 -16.87 -8.52 -8.41
N ASN A 232 -16.36 -9.09 -7.33
CA ASN A 232 -15.05 -8.79 -6.78
C ASN A 232 -14.01 -9.64 -7.48
N ILE A 233 -12.94 -9.02 -7.98
CA ILE A 233 -11.88 -9.68 -8.75
C ILE A 233 -10.54 -9.48 -8.08
N ASP A 234 -9.73 -10.53 -8.13
CA ASP A 234 -8.30 -10.50 -7.87
C ASP A 234 -7.63 -11.58 -8.73
N ILE A 235 -6.34 -11.39 -9.06
CA ILE A 235 -5.54 -12.39 -9.80
C ILE A 235 -4.15 -12.54 -9.19
N GLU A 236 -3.60 -13.74 -9.29
CA GLU A 236 -2.16 -13.93 -9.12
C GLU A 236 -1.50 -13.96 -10.51
N PHE A 237 -0.43 -13.20 -10.70
CA PHE A 237 0.25 -13.10 -11.99
C PHE A 237 1.77 -12.94 -11.83
N THR A 238 2.51 -13.17 -12.91
CA THR A 238 3.94 -12.86 -12.96
C THR A 238 4.14 -11.41 -13.41
N VAL A 239 4.87 -10.60 -12.64
CA VAL A 239 5.04 -9.18 -12.95
C VAL A 239 5.63 -8.95 -14.34
N PHE A 240 6.64 -9.71 -14.75
CA PHE A 240 7.39 -9.47 -16.00
C PHE A 240 6.74 -10.07 -17.25
N SER A 241 6.12 -11.25 -17.15
CA SER A 241 5.46 -11.89 -18.30
C SER A 241 3.96 -11.69 -18.33
N ARG A 242 3.40 -10.97 -17.34
CA ARG A 242 1.96 -10.73 -17.15
C ARG A 242 1.11 -12.00 -17.30
N GLU A 243 1.71 -13.15 -17.00
CA GLU A 243 1.06 -14.45 -17.10
C GLU A 243 0.07 -14.50 -15.95
N VAL A 244 -1.22 -14.58 -16.27
CA VAL A 244 -2.24 -14.84 -15.26
C VAL A 244 -2.02 -16.27 -14.80
N LEU A 245 -1.80 -16.50 -13.50
CA LEU A 245 -1.54 -17.82 -12.91
C LEU A 245 -2.75 -18.37 -12.15
N GLN A 246 -3.50 -17.48 -11.50
CA GLN A 246 -4.70 -17.81 -10.74
C GLN A 246 -5.75 -16.71 -10.93
N ILE A 247 -7.02 -17.09 -11.03
CA ILE A 247 -8.16 -16.18 -11.09
C ILE A 247 -9.07 -16.44 -9.89
N GLY A 248 -9.44 -15.37 -9.18
CA GLY A 248 -10.38 -15.41 -8.08
C GLY A 248 -11.50 -14.39 -8.27
N LEU A 249 -12.73 -14.89 -8.38
CA LEU A 249 -13.94 -14.07 -8.47
C LEU A 249 -14.91 -14.41 -7.35
N ALA A 250 -15.46 -13.39 -6.68
CA ALA A 250 -16.48 -13.55 -5.65
C ALA A 250 -17.65 -12.57 -5.86
N ASP A 251 -18.87 -13.04 -5.63
CA ASP A 251 -20.07 -12.19 -5.66
C ASP A 251 -20.11 -11.22 -4.45
N MET A 252 -21.13 -10.37 -4.39
CA MET A 252 -21.31 -9.43 -3.28
C MET A 252 -21.67 -10.11 -1.96
N GLU A 253 -22.03 -11.39 -1.96
CA GLU A 253 -22.24 -12.22 -0.79
C GLU A 253 -20.94 -12.87 -0.29
N GLY A 254 -19.90 -12.90 -1.13
CA GLY A 254 -18.62 -13.55 -0.89
C GLY A 254 -18.61 -15.02 -1.32
N ASN A 255 -19.66 -15.48 -2.01
CA ASN A 255 -19.68 -16.79 -2.63
C ASN A 255 -18.71 -16.80 -3.82
N LYS A 256 -18.15 -17.98 -4.06
CA LYS A 256 -17.24 -18.19 -5.18
C LYS A 256 -18.03 -18.08 -6.49
N VAL A 257 -17.55 -17.24 -7.40
CA VAL A 257 -17.96 -17.19 -8.81
C VAL A 257 -17.01 -18.03 -9.67
N LEU A 258 -15.70 -17.82 -9.50
CA LEU A 258 -14.64 -18.56 -10.20
C LEU A 258 -13.40 -18.66 -9.29
N ASP A 259 -12.77 -19.83 -9.22
CA ASP A 259 -11.52 -20.04 -8.50
C ASP A 259 -10.71 -21.13 -9.21
N CYS A 260 -9.80 -20.71 -10.10
CA CYS A 260 -9.03 -21.63 -10.92
C CYS A 260 -7.57 -21.19 -11.07
N LEU A 261 -6.69 -22.17 -11.28
CA LEU A 261 -5.42 -21.95 -11.94
C LEU A 261 -5.66 -21.86 -13.45
N THR A 262 -4.86 -21.09 -14.15
CA THR A 262 -4.96 -20.91 -15.60
C THR A 262 -4.03 -21.87 -16.34
N GLN A 263 -4.47 -22.31 -17.51
CA GLN A 263 -3.67 -23.08 -18.46
C GLN A 263 -3.75 -22.43 -19.83
N TYR A 264 -2.58 -22.02 -20.34
CA TYR A 264 -2.45 -21.50 -21.69
C TYR A 264 -2.44 -22.65 -22.71
N SER A 265 -3.06 -22.43 -23.87
CA SER A 265 -3.01 -23.38 -24.98
C SER A 265 -1.60 -23.50 -25.55
N GLU A 266 -1.29 -24.64 -26.16
CA GLU A 266 0.01 -24.86 -26.82
C GLU A 266 0.25 -23.79 -27.90
N GLY A 267 1.40 -23.12 -27.82
CA GLY A 267 1.78 -22.04 -28.74
C GLY A 267 1.29 -20.64 -28.34
N VAL A 268 0.42 -20.51 -27.33
CA VAL A 268 0.03 -19.19 -26.80
C VAL A 268 1.07 -18.75 -25.77
N LEU A 269 1.81 -17.70 -26.10
CA LEU A 269 2.78 -17.10 -25.19
C LEU A 269 2.10 -16.02 -24.33
N ALA A 270 2.38 -16.04 -23.03
CA ALA A 270 1.94 -14.98 -22.14
C ALA A 270 2.51 -13.61 -22.59
N PRO A 271 1.76 -12.51 -22.44
CA PRO A 271 2.17 -11.21 -22.95
C PRO A 271 3.44 -10.69 -22.24
N SER A 272 4.58 -10.69 -22.93
CA SER A 272 5.81 -10.05 -22.46
C SER A 272 5.69 -8.52 -22.51
N PHE A 273 6.38 -7.81 -21.60
CA PHE A 273 6.42 -6.34 -21.58
C PHE A 273 6.99 -5.71 -22.85
N SER A 274 7.73 -6.47 -23.67
CA SER A 274 8.30 -5.97 -24.91
C SER A 274 8.21 -7.02 -26.00
N GLU A 275 7.55 -6.67 -27.10
CA GLU A 275 7.61 -7.43 -28.36
C GLU A 275 9.02 -7.37 -28.98
N ASN A 276 9.85 -6.41 -28.56
CA ASN A 276 11.17 -6.12 -29.12
C ASN A 276 12.34 -6.60 -28.26
N HIS A 277 12.11 -7.06 -27.02
CA HIS A 277 13.16 -7.59 -26.15
C HIS A 277 13.08 -9.10 -26.08
N LEU A 278 14.24 -9.73 -26.26
CA LEU A 278 14.40 -11.16 -26.04
C LEU A 278 13.86 -11.51 -24.64
N PRO A 279 13.09 -12.61 -24.50
CA PRO A 279 12.51 -13.00 -23.23
C PRO A 279 13.62 -13.21 -22.20
N VAL A 280 13.70 -12.33 -21.21
CA VAL A 280 14.63 -12.47 -20.09
C VAL A 280 14.25 -13.73 -19.32
N PRO A 281 15.17 -14.67 -19.09
CA PRO A 281 14.88 -15.87 -18.31
C PRO A 281 14.36 -15.49 -16.92
N PRO A 282 13.32 -16.18 -16.41
CA PRO A 282 12.77 -15.84 -15.10
C PRO A 282 13.80 -16.11 -14.00
N THR A 283 13.87 -15.20 -13.03
CA THR A 283 14.74 -15.33 -11.86
C THR A 283 14.33 -16.53 -10.99
N SER A 284 15.22 -17.00 -10.12
CA SER A 284 14.93 -18.10 -9.18
C SER A 284 13.73 -17.77 -8.28
N GLN A 285 13.62 -16.52 -7.82
CA GLN A 285 12.51 -16.04 -7.00
C GLN A 285 11.18 -16.08 -7.75
N GLN A 286 11.15 -15.65 -9.02
CA GLN A 286 9.94 -15.71 -9.84
C GLN A 286 9.48 -17.16 -10.08
N ARG A 287 10.43 -18.08 -10.32
CA ARG A 287 10.12 -19.51 -10.46
C ARG A 287 9.53 -20.08 -9.17
N ALA A 288 10.11 -19.73 -8.02
CA ALA A 288 9.62 -20.17 -6.71
C ALA A 288 8.22 -19.61 -6.42
N GLN A 289 7.96 -18.34 -6.72
CA GLN A 289 6.63 -17.73 -6.58
C GLN A 289 5.61 -18.40 -7.49
N LYS A 290 5.94 -18.61 -8.76
CA LYS A 290 5.06 -19.32 -9.71
C LYS A 290 4.74 -20.75 -9.23
N GLN A 291 5.74 -21.48 -8.72
CA GLN A 291 5.53 -22.81 -8.15
C GLN A 291 4.65 -22.76 -6.90
N LYS A 292 4.85 -21.77 -6.03
CA LYS A 292 4.01 -21.56 -4.84
C LYS A 292 2.54 -21.33 -5.24
N ILE A 293 2.28 -20.46 -6.22
CA ILE A 293 0.93 -20.18 -6.71
C ILE A 293 0.31 -21.44 -7.32
N LYS A 294 1.05 -22.17 -8.15
CA LYS A 294 0.58 -23.43 -8.75
C LYS A 294 0.32 -24.55 -7.74
N ALA A 295 0.85 -24.44 -6.53
CA ALA A 295 0.59 -25.38 -5.44
C ALA A 295 -0.68 -25.04 -4.64
N TYR A 296 -1.33 -23.89 -4.89
CA TYR A 296 -2.59 -23.58 -4.25
C TYR A 296 -3.71 -24.51 -4.71
N PHE A 297 -4.55 -24.90 -3.75
CA PHE A 297 -5.78 -25.60 -4.03
C PHE A 297 -6.84 -24.61 -4.51
N THR A 298 -7.33 -24.81 -5.73
CA THR A 298 -8.43 -24.05 -6.32
C THR A 298 -9.67 -24.93 -6.44
N GLN A 299 -10.85 -24.34 -6.20
CA GLN A 299 -12.10 -25.12 -6.20
C GLN A 299 -12.53 -25.59 -7.60
N ASP A 300 -12.16 -24.86 -8.66
CA ASP A 300 -12.43 -25.22 -10.05
C ASP A 300 -11.21 -25.88 -10.72
N GLY A 301 -10.13 -26.14 -9.98
CA GLY A 301 -8.93 -26.80 -10.50
C GLY A 301 -8.13 -25.92 -11.46
N THR A 302 -7.55 -26.54 -12.47
CA THR A 302 -6.82 -25.86 -13.54
C THR A 302 -7.72 -25.82 -14.77
N LEU A 303 -7.97 -24.61 -15.30
CA LEU A 303 -8.86 -24.38 -16.43
C LEU A 303 -8.10 -23.72 -17.59
N ASN A 304 -8.42 -24.15 -18.82
CA ASN A 304 -8.03 -23.41 -20.02
C ASN A 304 -8.98 -22.24 -20.30
N ALA A 305 -8.65 -21.39 -21.28
CA ALA A 305 -9.44 -20.21 -21.60
C ALA A 305 -10.90 -20.53 -21.96
N LYS A 306 -11.15 -21.61 -22.71
CA LYS A 306 -12.51 -22.02 -23.08
C LYS A 306 -13.35 -22.35 -21.84
N GLU A 307 -12.80 -23.14 -20.93
CA GLU A 307 -13.47 -23.52 -19.68
C GLU A 307 -13.72 -22.31 -18.77
N VAL A 308 -12.79 -21.36 -18.72
CA VAL A 308 -12.99 -20.08 -18.02
C VAL A 308 -14.15 -19.30 -18.65
N VAL A 309 -14.23 -19.20 -19.98
CA VAL A 309 -15.34 -18.51 -20.66
C VAL A 309 -16.68 -19.19 -20.37
N GLU A 310 -16.74 -20.52 -20.42
CA GLU A 310 -17.94 -21.28 -20.07
C GLU A 310 -18.38 -20.99 -18.63
N LYS A 311 -17.44 -20.96 -17.68
CA LYS A 311 -17.73 -20.61 -16.27
C LYS A 311 -18.21 -19.18 -16.08
N LEU A 312 -17.61 -18.21 -16.77
CA LEU A 312 -18.04 -16.82 -16.74
C LEU A 312 -19.48 -16.68 -17.28
N GLN A 313 -19.80 -17.38 -18.37
CA GLN A 313 -21.15 -17.39 -18.94
C GLN A 313 -22.18 -18.08 -18.03
N GLU A 314 -21.82 -19.22 -17.42
CA GLU A 314 -22.65 -19.91 -16.42
C GLU A 314 -22.98 -19.03 -15.22
N ALA A 315 -22.03 -18.19 -14.79
CA ALA A 315 -22.22 -17.22 -13.72
C ALA A 315 -23.00 -15.96 -14.15
N GLY A 316 -23.36 -15.83 -15.42
CA GLY A 316 -24.06 -14.67 -15.97
C GLY A 316 -23.18 -13.42 -16.12
N ILE A 317 -21.85 -13.58 -16.15
CA ILE A 317 -20.92 -12.48 -16.43
C ILE A 317 -21.08 -12.03 -17.87
N SER A 318 -21.16 -10.72 -18.07
CA SER A 318 -21.39 -10.11 -19.38
C SER A 318 -20.65 -8.79 -19.53
N LYS A 319 -20.76 -8.15 -20.71
CA LYS A 319 -20.25 -6.79 -20.96
C LYS A 319 -20.87 -5.69 -20.08
N ASN A 320 -21.94 -6.00 -19.34
CA ASN A 320 -22.57 -5.05 -18.42
C ASN A 320 -22.17 -5.30 -16.96
N THR A 321 -21.45 -6.37 -16.66
CA THR A 321 -21.00 -6.66 -15.29
C THR A 321 -20.01 -5.61 -14.82
N ILE A 322 -20.10 -5.20 -13.56
CA ILE A 322 -19.18 -4.29 -12.90
C ILE A 322 -18.19 -5.11 -12.07
N PHE A 323 -16.91 -4.82 -12.20
CA PHE A 323 -15.84 -5.46 -11.45
C PHE A 323 -15.31 -4.53 -10.35
N LEU A 324 -15.25 -5.02 -9.12
CA LEU A 324 -14.58 -4.33 -8.01
C LEU A 324 -13.16 -4.88 -7.87
N SER A 325 -12.16 -4.00 -7.80
CA SER A 325 -10.75 -4.38 -7.59
C SER A 325 -10.10 -3.57 -6.45
N TRP A 326 -9.16 -4.18 -5.74
CA TRP A 326 -8.34 -3.55 -4.69
C TRP A 326 -6.94 -3.18 -5.20
N THR A 327 -6.88 -2.47 -6.32
CA THR A 327 -5.62 -2.09 -6.99
C THR A 327 -5.62 -0.60 -7.32
N SER A 328 -4.43 -0.04 -7.53
CA SER A 328 -4.29 1.34 -8.02
C SER A 328 -4.67 1.48 -9.50
N TRP A 329 -4.77 0.38 -10.24
CA TRP A 329 -5.14 0.36 -11.65
C TRP A 329 -5.82 -0.97 -12.00
N GLY A 330 -6.81 -0.96 -12.91
CA GLY A 330 -7.61 -2.14 -13.29
C GLY A 330 -6.86 -3.19 -14.12
N PHE A 331 -5.64 -3.55 -13.72
CA PHE A 331 -4.83 -4.55 -14.39
C PHE A 331 -5.44 -5.95 -14.25
N ASP A 332 -6.13 -6.27 -13.14
CA ASP A 332 -6.72 -7.60 -12.94
C ASP A 332 -7.62 -7.99 -14.11
N LEU A 333 -8.63 -7.14 -14.41
CA LEU A 333 -9.55 -7.37 -15.52
C LEU A 333 -8.83 -7.28 -16.87
N SER A 334 -7.91 -6.33 -17.01
CA SER A 334 -7.16 -6.12 -18.26
C SER A 334 -6.32 -7.33 -18.64
N TYR A 335 -5.70 -7.99 -17.67
CA TYR A 335 -4.83 -9.16 -17.91
C TYR A 335 -5.65 -10.40 -18.25
N ILE A 336 -6.77 -10.64 -17.55
CA ILE A 336 -7.68 -11.73 -17.95
C ILE A 336 -8.21 -11.48 -19.37
N ARG A 337 -8.64 -10.26 -19.69
CA ARG A 337 -9.16 -9.93 -21.03
C ARG A 337 -8.12 -10.19 -22.12
N LYS A 338 -6.90 -9.68 -21.95
CA LYS A 338 -5.79 -9.90 -22.89
C LYS A 338 -5.46 -11.37 -23.06
N TRP A 339 -5.41 -12.13 -21.96
CA TRP A 339 -5.19 -13.57 -22.02
C TRP A 339 -6.30 -14.28 -22.83
N LEU A 340 -7.56 -13.99 -22.54
CA LEU A 340 -8.68 -14.57 -23.29
C LEU A 340 -8.65 -14.19 -24.78
N GLU A 341 -8.31 -12.95 -25.11
CA GLU A 341 -8.16 -12.48 -26.49
C GLU A 341 -7.06 -13.23 -27.24
N GLN A 342 -5.90 -13.46 -26.60
CA GLN A 342 -4.79 -14.25 -27.15
C GLN A 342 -5.19 -15.71 -27.42
N GLU A 343 -6.10 -16.24 -26.61
CA GLU A 343 -6.67 -17.58 -26.75
C GLU A 343 -7.84 -17.63 -27.76
N GLY A 344 -8.12 -16.50 -28.44
CA GLY A 344 -9.16 -16.40 -29.48
C GLY A 344 -10.56 -16.06 -28.94
N PHE A 345 -10.70 -15.77 -27.64
CA PHE A 345 -11.95 -15.39 -27.00
C PHE A 345 -12.04 -13.87 -26.83
N GLN A 346 -12.58 -13.21 -27.85
CA GLN A 346 -12.79 -11.77 -27.84
C GLN A 346 -14.13 -11.42 -27.19
N ASP A 347 -14.25 -10.19 -26.67
CA ASP A 347 -15.53 -9.61 -26.30
C ASP A 347 -16.31 -10.35 -25.18
N ILE A 348 -15.62 -11.15 -24.36
CA ILE A 348 -16.24 -11.89 -23.24
C ILE A 348 -16.45 -11.00 -22.01
N LEU A 349 -15.42 -10.23 -21.65
CA LEU A 349 -15.39 -9.37 -20.47
C LEU A 349 -15.64 -7.91 -20.86
N PRO A 350 -16.24 -7.08 -19.97
CA PRO A 350 -16.43 -5.67 -20.22
C PRO A 350 -15.09 -4.94 -20.29
N GLY A 351 -15.09 -3.69 -20.77
CA GLY A 351 -13.94 -2.80 -20.78
C GLY A 351 -13.55 -2.29 -19.39
N ASN A 352 -12.51 -1.45 -19.32
CA ASN A 352 -12.02 -0.92 -18.03
C ASN A 352 -12.96 0.14 -17.44
N GLU A 353 -13.87 0.68 -18.23
CA GLU A 353 -14.96 1.55 -17.79
C GLU A 353 -15.93 0.86 -16.81
N ASN A 354 -15.95 -0.47 -16.78
CA ASN A 354 -16.73 -1.27 -15.84
C ASN A 354 -15.92 -1.72 -14.61
N VAL A 355 -14.71 -1.19 -14.41
CA VAL A 355 -13.90 -1.48 -13.21
C VAL A 355 -14.02 -0.35 -12.20
N CYS A 356 -14.49 -0.67 -11.00
CA CYS A 356 -14.51 0.21 -9.86
C CYS A 356 -13.31 -0.10 -8.95
N LEU A 357 -12.40 0.85 -8.82
CA LEU A 357 -11.17 0.74 -8.04
C LEU A 357 -11.40 1.20 -6.60
N LEU A 358 -11.84 0.29 -5.74
CA LEU A 358 -12.20 0.59 -4.35
C LEU A 358 -11.01 1.14 -3.54
N TYR A 359 -9.79 0.75 -3.92
CA TYR A 359 -8.55 1.28 -3.37
C TYR A 359 -8.49 2.81 -3.40
N HIS A 360 -8.86 3.45 -4.52
CA HIS A 360 -8.80 4.91 -4.67
C HIS A 360 -9.81 5.62 -3.78
N GLU A 361 -11.00 5.05 -3.63
CA GLU A 361 -12.02 5.58 -2.74
C GLU A 361 -11.54 5.57 -1.28
N PHE A 362 -10.96 4.45 -0.82
CA PHE A 362 -10.36 4.40 0.52
C PHE A 362 -9.20 5.37 0.67
N ARG A 363 -8.32 5.47 -0.33
CA ARG A 363 -7.17 6.39 -0.33
C ARG A 363 -7.61 7.84 -0.22
N ALA A 364 -8.55 8.28 -1.05
CA ALA A 364 -9.06 9.63 -1.03
C ALA A 364 -9.74 9.97 0.30
N ASN A 365 -10.51 9.03 0.87
CA ASN A 365 -11.15 9.21 2.17
C ASN A 365 -10.12 9.31 3.31
N LEU A 366 -9.12 8.42 3.35
CA LEU A 366 -8.06 8.50 4.36
C LEU A 366 -7.24 9.78 4.23
N GLN A 367 -6.86 10.18 3.02
CA GLN A 367 -6.13 11.44 2.81
C GLN A 367 -6.92 12.67 3.26
N ARG A 368 -8.25 12.66 3.07
CA ARG A 368 -9.11 13.77 3.52
C ARG A 368 -9.14 13.90 5.03
N ILE A 369 -9.14 12.77 5.74
CA ILE A 369 -9.27 12.76 7.21
C ILE A 369 -7.91 12.90 7.90
N MET A 370 -6.91 12.14 7.44
CA MET A 370 -5.58 12.06 8.06
C MET A 370 -4.57 13.03 7.44
N GLY A 371 -4.90 13.67 6.31
CA GLY A 371 -3.96 14.40 5.48
C GLY A 371 -3.20 13.49 4.51
N LYS A 372 -2.44 14.10 3.59
CA LYS A 372 -1.60 13.37 2.63
C LYS A 372 -0.45 12.60 3.30
N ALA A 373 0.03 13.12 4.43
CA ALA A 373 1.02 12.48 5.29
C ALA A 373 0.36 12.12 6.62
N CYS A 374 0.25 10.84 6.94
CA CYS A 374 -0.41 10.38 8.15
C CYS A 374 0.58 10.09 9.30
N HIS A 375 1.80 9.65 8.98
CA HIS A 375 2.83 9.38 9.98
C HIS A 375 4.23 9.49 9.36
N ARG A 376 5.10 10.34 9.94
CA ARG A 376 6.48 10.58 9.46
C ARG A 376 6.60 10.88 7.97
N GLY A 377 5.69 11.71 7.45
CA GLY A 377 5.70 12.06 6.02
C GLY A 377 5.23 10.94 5.08
N ARG A 378 4.92 9.74 5.58
CA ARG A 378 4.47 8.61 4.76
C ARG A 378 2.94 8.53 4.71
N ALA A 379 2.43 8.02 3.59
CA ALA A 379 1.02 7.72 3.41
C ALA A 379 0.62 6.42 4.14
N PHE A 380 -0.67 6.29 4.46
CA PHE A 380 -1.17 5.12 5.17
C PHE A 380 -1.10 3.89 4.25
N PRO A 381 -0.56 2.74 4.72
CA PRO A 381 -0.48 1.54 3.91
C PRO A 381 -1.87 0.96 3.67
N LEU A 382 -2.31 1.02 2.41
CA LEU A 382 -3.59 0.46 1.96
C LEU A 382 -3.47 -0.93 1.35
N LYS A 383 -2.36 -1.64 1.57
CA LYS A 383 -2.23 -3.05 1.15
C LYS A 383 -3.33 -3.86 1.86
N LEU A 384 -4.03 -4.72 1.12
CA LEU A 384 -5.12 -5.54 1.66
C LEU A 384 -4.72 -6.36 2.91
N PRO A 385 -3.53 -7.00 2.95
CA PRO A 385 -3.02 -7.69 4.14
C PRO A 385 -2.91 -6.83 5.41
N VAL A 386 -2.85 -5.50 5.27
CA VAL A 386 -2.72 -4.56 6.39
C VAL A 386 -4.09 -4.03 6.81
N VAL A 387 -4.87 -3.53 5.84
CA VAL A 387 -6.14 -2.86 6.14
C VAL A 387 -7.25 -3.84 6.49
N PHE A 388 -7.25 -5.04 5.91
CA PHE A 388 -8.29 -6.04 6.16
C PHE A 388 -8.33 -6.49 7.63
N PRO A 389 -7.24 -7.02 8.23
CA PRO A 389 -7.26 -7.42 9.65
C PRO A 389 -7.46 -6.23 10.60
N LEU A 390 -7.05 -5.01 10.21
CA LEU A 390 -7.34 -3.81 10.99
C LEU A 390 -8.85 -3.59 11.13
N LEU A 391 -9.62 -3.77 10.05
CA LEU A 391 -11.07 -3.53 10.03
C LEU A 391 -11.87 -4.75 10.52
N PHE A 392 -11.47 -5.95 10.13
CA PHE A 392 -12.24 -7.19 10.36
C PHE A 392 -11.69 -8.09 11.48
N SER A 393 -10.58 -7.71 12.13
CA SER A 393 -9.82 -8.51 13.11
C SER A 393 -8.86 -9.53 12.49
N GLU A 394 -7.75 -9.80 13.18
CA GLU A 394 -6.83 -10.93 12.88
C GLU A 394 -7.53 -12.29 13.04
N GLU A 395 -8.60 -12.34 13.82
CA GLU A 395 -9.38 -13.57 14.05
C GLU A 395 -10.41 -13.85 12.95
N ASP A 396 -10.50 -12.98 11.94
CA ASP A 396 -11.34 -13.24 10.77
C ASP A 396 -10.82 -14.46 9.98
N PRO A 397 -11.67 -15.38 9.52
CA PRO A 397 -11.23 -16.57 8.77
C PRO A 397 -10.47 -16.27 7.46
N LEU A 398 -10.57 -15.04 6.94
CA LEU A 398 -9.85 -14.60 5.75
C LEU A 398 -8.54 -13.87 6.08
N SER A 399 -8.33 -13.44 7.33
CA SER A 399 -7.13 -12.71 7.73
C SER A 399 -5.87 -13.58 7.63
N GLY A 400 -4.79 -13.02 7.11
CA GLY A 400 -3.50 -13.71 6.97
C GLY A 400 -3.44 -14.76 5.85
N ARG A 401 -4.47 -14.85 5.01
CA ARG A 401 -4.57 -15.81 3.90
C ARG A 401 -4.47 -15.15 2.51
N ASN A 402 -3.85 -13.97 2.45
CA ASN A 402 -3.64 -13.20 1.22
C ASN A 402 -2.66 -13.91 0.27
N HIS A 403 -2.54 -13.40 -0.95
CA HIS A 403 -1.84 -14.03 -2.06
C HIS A 403 -2.52 -15.33 -2.51
N HIS A 404 -3.84 -15.33 -2.45
CA HIS A 404 -4.67 -16.37 -3.03
C HIS A 404 -5.89 -15.67 -3.59
N ALA A 405 -5.96 -15.57 -4.92
CA ALA A 405 -6.90 -14.70 -5.62
C ALA A 405 -8.36 -14.76 -5.09
N LEU A 406 -8.94 -15.97 -4.90
CA LEU A 406 -10.30 -16.07 -4.35
C LEU A 406 -10.43 -15.51 -2.92
N ILE A 407 -9.44 -15.71 -2.08
CA ILE A 407 -9.45 -15.18 -0.70
C ILE A 407 -9.40 -13.66 -0.73
N ASP A 408 -8.52 -13.09 -1.55
CA ASP A 408 -8.38 -11.64 -1.69
C ASP A 408 -9.65 -11.01 -2.30
N ALA A 409 -10.27 -11.65 -3.30
CA ALA A 409 -11.58 -11.25 -3.82
C ALA A 409 -12.70 -11.30 -2.75
N ARG A 410 -12.67 -12.29 -1.84
CA ARG A 410 -13.61 -12.35 -0.70
C ARG A 410 -13.34 -11.31 0.37
N GLN A 411 -12.07 -10.99 0.62
CA GLN A 411 -11.70 -9.88 1.50
C GLN A 411 -12.21 -8.55 0.90
N LEU A 412 -12.01 -8.35 -0.40
CA LEU A 412 -12.52 -7.20 -1.15
C LEU A 412 -14.05 -7.09 -1.08
N CYS A 413 -14.79 -8.20 -1.21
CA CYS A 413 -16.24 -8.22 -1.02
C CYS A 413 -16.67 -7.63 0.33
N ARG A 414 -15.96 -7.98 1.42
CA ARG A 414 -16.24 -7.41 2.75
C ARG A 414 -15.84 -5.94 2.85
N MET A 415 -14.71 -5.55 2.25
CA MET A 415 -14.29 -4.15 2.15
C MET A 415 -15.35 -3.31 1.41
N ALA A 416 -15.92 -3.84 0.32
CA ALA A 416 -16.97 -3.20 -0.47
C ALA A 416 -18.27 -3.05 0.34
N LYS A 417 -18.70 -4.10 1.04
CA LYS A 417 -19.86 -4.03 1.96
C LYS A 417 -19.68 -2.97 3.04
N LEU A 418 -18.49 -2.91 3.65
CA LEU A 418 -18.16 -1.89 4.62
C LEU A 418 -18.21 -0.50 3.99
N PHE A 419 -17.63 -0.33 2.80
CA PHE A 419 -17.67 0.94 2.09
C PHE A 419 -19.11 1.39 1.83
N ILE A 420 -19.96 0.52 1.29
CA ILE A 420 -21.38 0.79 1.06
C ILE A 420 -22.09 1.18 2.37
N ASP A 421 -21.81 0.49 3.47
CA ASP A 421 -22.39 0.85 4.77
C ASP A 421 -21.92 2.23 5.26
N LEU A 422 -20.63 2.55 5.10
CA LEU A 422 -20.08 3.87 5.45
C LEU A 422 -20.65 5.01 4.58
N CYS A 423 -21.06 4.71 3.35
CA CYS A 423 -21.75 5.68 2.48
C CYS A 423 -23.14 6.07 3.01
N LYS A 424 -23.78 5.24 3.84
CA LYS A 424 -25.11 5.52 4.38
C LYS A 424 -25.07 6.65 5.42
N PRO A 425 -26.19 7.37 5.61
CA PRO A 425 -26.37 8.27 6.75
C PRO A 425 -26.08 7.56 8.07
N SER A 426 -25.50 8.25 9.05
CA SER A 426 -25.06 7.65 10.32
C SER A 426 -26.13 6.82 11.03
N GLY A 427 -27.39 7.27 11.01
CA GLY A 427 -28.53 6.55 11.60
C GLY A 427 -28.98 5.29 10.85
N GLN A 428 -28.48 5.03 9.65
CA GLN A 428 -28.81 3.88 8.82
C GLN A 428 -27.64 2.89 8.67
N ARG A 429 -26.47 3.22 9.23
CA ARG A 429 -25.31 2.33 9.21
C ARG A 429 -25.59 1.10 10.06
N LEU A 430 -25.24 -0.08 9.56
CA LEU A 430 -25.37 -1.31 10.33
C LEU A 430 -24.33 -1.38 11.45
N GLY A 431 -23.25 -0.61 11.33
CA GLY A 431 -22.11 -0.64 12.24
C GLY A 431 -21.20 -1.82 11.90
N ILE A 432 -19.88 -1.61 12.05
CA ILE A 432 -18.88 -2.65 11.79
C ILE A 432 -19.12 -3.91 12.62
N ASP A 433 -19.68 -3.77 13.82
CA ASP A 433 -19.95 -4.91 14.70
C ASP A 433 -20.94 -5.91 14.10
N LYS A 434 -21.90 -5.46 13.27
CA LYS A 434 -22.80 -6.37 12.54
C LYS A 434 -22.13 -7.02 11.33
N LEU A 435 -21.10 -6.39 10.78
CA LEU A 435 -20.26 -6.96 9.72
C LEU A 435 -19.20 -7.92 10.28
N ARG A 436 -19.05 -7.97 11.61
CA ARG A 436 -18.06 -8.79 12.31
C ARG A 436 -18.71 -10.00 12.96
N SER A 437 -17.89 -11.01 13.22
CA SER A 437 -18.24 -12.20 13.99
C SER A 437 -18.27 -11.97 15.52
N GLY A 438 -18.48 -10.72 15.98
CA GLY A 438 -18.66 -10.39 17.40
C GLY A 438 -17.38 -10.21 18.25
N LYS A 439 -16.21 -10.00 17.64
CA LYS A 439 -14.93 -9.89 18.37
C LYS A 439 -14.39 -8.45 18.41
N ARG A 440 -13.78 -8.05 19.53
CA ARG A 440 -13.25 -6.69 19.78
C ARG A 440 -12.15 -6.31 18.78
N GLN A 441 -12.17 -5.08 18.27
CA GLN A 441 -11.09 -4.52 17.45
C GLN A 441 -9.89 -4.18 18.34
N ARG A 442 -8.70 -4.59 17.92
CA ARG A 442 -7.47 -4.09 18.53
C ARG A 442 -7.32 -2.61 18.21
N ARG A 443 -6.71 -1.86 19.13
CA ARG A 443 -6.36 -0.47 18.84
C ARG A 443 -5.35 -0.44 17.68
N ILE A 444 -5.35 0.65 16.90
CA ILE A 444 -4.44 0.75 15.75
C ILE A 444 -2.98 0.60 16.20
N GLU A 445 -2.64 1.10 17.39
CA GLU A 445 -1.32 0.98 17.99
C GLU A 445 -0.98 -0.48 18.37
N GLU A 446 -1.96 -1.24 18.88
CA GLU A 446 -1.79 -2.66 19.21
C GLU A 446 -1.54 -3.48 17.93
N PHE A 447 -2.30 -3.18 16.87
CA PHE A 447 -2.17 -3.83 15.57
C PHE A 447 -0.84 -3.49 14.89
N LEU A 448 -0.46 -2.21 14.84
CA LEU A 448 0.81 -1.80 14.24
C LEU A 448 2.01 -2.40 15.01
N SER A 449 1.88 -2.57 16.33
CA SER A 449 2.90 -3.23 17.15
C SER A 449 3.03 -4.74 16.86
N SER A 450 1.93 -5.46 16.58
CA SER A 450 1.98 -6.90 16.27
C SER A 450 2.61 -7.19 14.91
N VAL A 451 2.34 -6.34 13.91
CA VAL A 451 2.92 -6.47 12.55
C VAL A 451 4.45 -6.32 12.56
N SER A 452 4.98 -5.52 13.48
CA SER A 452 6.41 -5.25 13.59
C SER A 452 7.22 -6.35 14.27
N LEU A 453 6.62 -7.23 15.07
CA LEU A 453 7.37 -8.15 15.96
C LEU A 453 7.73 -9.50 15.32
N ASN A 454 7.20 -9.82 14.14
CA ASN A 454 7.34 -11.16 13.56
C ASN A 454 8.54 -11.39 12.62
N LYS A 455 9.44 -10.42 12.46
CA LYS A 455 10.74 -10.66 11.81
C LYS A 455 11.87 -10.40 12.80
N LYS A 456 12.03 -11.30 13.79
CA LYS A 456 13.38 -11.47 14.38
C LYS A 456 14.28 -11.96 13.25
N PRO A 457 15.43 -11.31 12.98
CA PRO A 457 16.38 -11.85 12.02
C PRO A 457 16.72 -13.26 12.47
N ARG A 458 16.53 -14.25 11.58
CA ARG A 458 17.09 -15.57 11.80
C ARG A 458 18.61 -15.34 11.81
N SER A 459 19.22 -15.48 12.98
CA SER A 459 20.67 -15.54 13.10
C SER A 459 21.13 -16.70 12.21
N SER A 460 21.76 -16.34 11.10
CA SER A 460 22.45 -17.24 10.18
C SER A 460 23.64 -17.90 10.86
#